data_AF-A0A849DET0-F1
#
_entry.id   AF-A0A849DET0-F1
#
_cell.length_a   1.000
_cell.length_b   1.000
_cell.length_c   1.000
_cell.angle_alpha   90.00
_cell.angle_beta   90.00
_cell.angle_gamma   90.00
#
_symmetry.space_group_name_H-M   'P 1'
#
loop_
_entity.id
_entity.type
_entity.pdbx_description
1 polymer ?
#
loop_
_entity_poly.entity_id
_entity_poly.type
_entity_poly.pdbx_seq_one_letter_code
_entity_poly.pdbx_strand_id
1 'polypeptide(L)'
;GMEVDNEKVINIFGHCVFDEVVSGENFYGIDIGCSYGKKLTALQLGTMQCFQEPMDERDSNYSIKEMKLSHIDLPHDEHTITNLRMHIDVLFTDFDLVSTEVAEYIVQRFGESGKKEIELMLDKKQLFMKQAKKILEKSHNAGFSI
;
A
#
# COMPACT_ATOMS: atom_id res chain seq x y z
N GLY A 1 13.35 -8.68 36.98
CA GLY A 1 13.70 -9.12 35.62
C GLY A 1 15.10 -8.64 35.32
N MET A 2 15.82 -9.27 34.38
CA MET A 2 17.09 -8.73 33.89
C MET A 2 16.82 -7.45 33.10
N GLU A 3 17.43 -6.34 33.51
CA GLU A 3 17.51 -5.13 32.70
C GLU A 3 18.56 -5.36 31.60
N VAL A 4 18.16 -5.11 30.35
CA VAL A 4 19.05 -5.15 29.18
C VAL A 4 19.26 -3.70 28.76
N ASP A 5 20.51 -3.25 28.71
CA ASP A 5 20.84 -1.92 28.21
C ASP A 5 20.30 -1.73 26.78
N ASN A 6 19.60 -0.61 26.54
CA ASN A 6 18.99 -0.28 25.24
C ASN A 6 19.98 -0.30 24.08
N GLU A 7 21.27 -0.06 24.34
CA GLU A 7 22.35 -0.05 23.35
C GLU A 7 22.72 -1.46 22.83
N LYS A 8 22.13 -2.53 23.37
CA LYS A 8 22.39 -3.93 22.96
C LYS A 8 21.21 -4.61 22.29
N VAL A 9 20.10 -3.91 22.07
CA VAL A 9 18.89 -4.48 21.47
C VAL A 9 18.87 -4.19 19.97
N ILE A 10 18.80 -5.24 19.16
CA ILE A 10 18.61 -5.15 17.71
C ILE A 10 17.15 -5.47 17.40
N ASN A 11 16.43 -4.50 16.83
CA ASN A 11 15.03 -4.65 16.47
C ASN A 11 14.89 -5.24 15.08
N ILE A 12 14.47 -6.50 14.97
CA ILE A 12 14.18 -7.17 13.70
C ILE A 12 12.67 -7.26 13.54
N PHE A 13 12.12 -6.72 12.46
CA PHE A 13 10.67 -6.65 12.25
C PHE A 13 10.24 -6.91 10.81
N GLY A 14 8.98 -7.30 10.67
CA GLY A 14 8.26 -7.42 9.41
C GLY A 14 6.96 -6.59 9.40
N HIS A 15 5.89 -7.10 8.78
CA HIS A 15 4.54 -6.51 8.69
C HIS A 15 4.39 -5.39 7.65
N CYS A 16 5.34 -4.45 7.62
CA CYS A 16 5.40 -3.46 6.55
C CYS A 16 6.18 -4.02 5.38
N VAL A 17 5.59 -4.01 4.19
CA VAL A 17 6.26 -4.47 2.97
C VAL A 17 7.20 -3.39 2.46
N PHE A 18 8.49 -3.71 2.39
CA PHE A 18 9.53 -2.85 1.81
C PHE A 18 9.90 -3.31 0.38
N ASP A 19 10.58 -2.45 -0.38
CA ASP A 19 11.12 -2.84 -1.69
C ASP A 19 12.40 -3.68 -1.52
N GLU A 20 13.17 -3.38 -0.48
CA GLU A 20 14.42 -4.02 -0.09
C GLU A 20 14.51 -4.10 1.43
N VAL A 21 15.48 -4.87 1.94
CA VAL A 21 15.72 -4.93 3.39
C VAL A 21 16.21 -3.57 3.85
N VAL A 22 15.53 -3.00 4.85
CA VAL A 22 15.89 -1.71 5.42
C VAL A 22 16.69 -1.95 6.70
N SER A 23 17.86 -1.34 6.83
CA SER A 23 18.71 -1.45 8.02
C SER A 23 19.13 -0.09 8.55
N GLY A 24 19.24 0.03 9.87
CA GLY A 24 19.85 1.17 10.55
C GLY A 24 20.78 0.72 11.68
N GLU A 25 21.16 1.63 12.56
CA GLU A 25 22.14 1.35 13.63
C GLU A 25 21.72 0.19 14.54
N ASN A 26 20.43 0.05 14.84
CA ASN A 26 19.90 -0.95 15.77
C ASN A 26 18.62 -1.64 15.27
N PHE A 27 18.39 -1.66 13.96
CA PHE A 27 17.18 -2.27 13.41
C PHE A 27 17.32 -2.87 12.01
N TYR A 28 16.47 -3.85 11.72
CA TYR A 28 16.29 -4.48 10.41
C TYR A 28 14.80 -4.68 10.11
N GLY A 29 14.32 -4.09 9.01
CA GLY A 29 13.04 -4.39 8.39
C GLY A 29 13.23 -5.42 7.28
N ILE A 30 12.77 -6.66 7.51
CA ILE A 30 13.06 -7.81 6.62
C ILE A 30 11.89 -8.24 5.74
N ASP A 31 10.70 -7.69 5.96
CA ASP A 31 9.52 -8.04 5.17
C ASP A 31 9.54 -7.32 3.82
N ILE A 32 10.01 -8.02 2.80
CA ILE A 32 10.02 -7.54 1.41
C ILE A 32 8.87 -8.14 0.59
N GLY A 33 7.83 -8.66 1.26
CA GLY A 33 6.57 -9.03 0.63
C GLY A 33 6.58 -10.35 -0.13
N CYS A 34 7.14 -11.41 0.44
CA CYS A 34 7.16 -12.76 -0.17
C CYS A 34 5.78 -13.21 -0.67
N SER A 35 4.73 -13.05 0.15
CA SER A 35 3.36 -13.42 -0.21
C SER A 35 2.81 -12.67 -1.42
N TYR A 36 3.38 -11.52 -1.76
CA TYR A 36 3.01 -10.70 -2.91
C TYR A 36 3.83 -11.04 -4.18
N GLY A 37 4.42 -12.23 -4.24
CA GLY A 37 5.23 -12.67 -5.39
C GLY A 37 6.65 -12.10 -5.42
N LYS A 38 7.12 -11.48 -4.32
CA LYS A 38 8.48 -10.92 -4.25
C LYS A 38 9.48 -11.96 -3.74
N LYS A 39 10.12 -11.72 -2.60
CA LYS A 39 11.18 -12.56 -2.03
C LYS A 39 10.94 -12.82 -0.55
N LEU A 40 11.36 -13.98 -0.06
CA LEU A 40 11.50 -14.26 1.37
C LEU A 40 12.89 -13.83 1.82
N THR A 41 12.98 -13.18 2.98
CA THR A 41 14.26 -12.77 3.58
C THR A 41 14.50 -13.53 4.87
N ALA A 42 15.73 -14.01 5.03
CA ALA A 42 16.26 -14.52 6.29
C ALA A 42 17.52 -13.75 6.69
N LEU A 43 17.70 -13.50 7.99
CA LEU A 43 18.92 -12.95 8.56
C LEU A 43 19.61 -14.01 9.40
N GLN A 44 20.90 -14.24 9.16
CA GLN A 44 21.74 -15.04 10.04
C GLN A 44 22.17 -14.18 11.24
N LEU A 45 21.71 -14.54 12.43
CA LEU A 45 22.11 -13.84 13.66
C LEU A 45 23.61 -14.04 13.95
N GLY A 46 24.26 -13.00 14.46
CA GLY A 46 25.70 -12.96 14.72
C GLY A 46 26.51 -12.32 13.59
N THR A 47 26.30 -12.76 12.34
CA THR A 47 26.91 -12.13 11.15
C THR A 47 26.04 -11.02 10.55
N MET A 48 24.74 -11.06 10.83
CA MET A 48 23.70 -10.27 10.17
C MET A 48 23.70 -10.43 8.63
N GLN A 49 24.18 -11.57 8.15
CA GLN A 49 24.18 -11.90 6.73
C GLN A 49 22.73 -12.08 6.25
N CYS A 50 22.38 -11.39 5.16
CA CYS A 50 21.07 -11.43 4.54
C CYS A 50 21.02 -12.49 3.44
N PHE A 51 20.01 -13.35 3.50
CA PHE A 51 19.69 -14.35 2.48
C PHE A 51 18.30 -14.03 1.93
N GLN A 52 18.17 -14.01 0.60
CA GLN A 52 16.91 -13.67 -0.05
C GLN A 52 16.63 -14.63 -1.19
N GLU A 53 15.45 -15.23 -1.18
CA GLU A 53 15.00 -16.17 -2.20
C GLU A 53 13.71 -15.67 -2.85
N PRO A 54 13.57 -15.73 -4.18
CA PRO A 54 12.30 -15.47 -4.86
C PRO A 54 11.17 -16.36 -4.33
N MET A 55 9.94 -15.84 -4.33
CA MET A 55 8.76 -16.64 -4.00
C MET A 55 8.63 -17.79 -4.99
N ASP A 56 8.55 -19.01 -4.47
CA ASP A 56 8.21 -20.18 -5.28
C ASP A 56 6.68 -20.22 -5.51
N GLU A 57 6.27 -20.52 -6.74
CA GLU A 57 4.85 -20.61 -7.11
C GLU A 57 4.08 -21.70 -6.33
N ARG A 58 4.79 -22.67 -5.74
CA ARG A 58 4.21 -23.71 -4.87
C ARG A 58 3.88 -23.21 -3.47
N ASP A 59 4.53 -22.13 -3.02
CA ASP A 59 4.35 -21.59 -1.67
C ASP A 59 3.11 -20.69 -1.57
N SER A 60 2.74 -20.03 -2.66
CA SER A 60 1.57 -19.17 -2.71
C SER A 60 1.11 -18.90 -4.15
N ASN A 61 -0.19 -19.01 -4.38
CA ASN A 61 -0.87 -18.47 -5.56
C ASN A 61 -1.55 -17.12 -5.29
N TYR A 62 -1.25 -16.50 -4.16
CA TYR A 62 -1.83 -15.22 -3.78
C TYR A 62 -1.45 -14.15 -4.79
N SER A 63 -2.47 -13.47 -5.30
CA SER A 63 -2.33 -12.28 -6.13
C SER A 63 -3.22 -11.20 -5.53
N ILE A 64 -2.70 -9.98 -5.44
CA ILE A 64 -3.47 -8.83 -4.97
C ILE A 64 -4.68 -8.67 -5.89
N LYS A 65 -5.87 -8.77 -5.32
CA LYS A 65 -7.11 -8.44 -6.01
C LYS A 65 -7.30 -6.94 -5.98
N GLU A 66 -7.02 -6.28 -7.11
CA GLU A 66 -7.23 -4.85 -7.25
C GLU A 66 -8.65 -4.52 -7.71
N MET A 67 -9.31 -3.60 -7.01
CA MET A 67 -10.54 -2.97 -7.46
C MET A 67 -10.24 -1.96 -8.56
N LYS A 68 -10.57 -2.34 -9.79
CA LYS A 68 -10.54 -1.49 -11.00
C LYS A 68 -11.87 -0.79 -11.27
N LEU A 69 -11.85 0.22 -12.16
CA LEU A 69 -13.05 0.94 -12.58
C LEU A 69 -14.11 0.02 -13.19
N SER A 70 -13.70 -1.06 -13.86
CA SER A 70 -14.62 -2.06 -14.44
C SER A 70 -15.51 -2.77 -13.41
N HIS A 71 -15.17 -2.74 -12.13
CA HIS A 71 -15.99 -3.31 -11.06
C HIS A 71 -16.95 -2.30 -10.46
N ILE A 72 -16.78 -1.02 -10.76
CA ILE A 72 -17.63 0.05 -10.26
C ILE A 72 -18.65 0.33 -11.36
N ASP A 73 -19.89 -0.10 -11.15
CA ASP A 73 -21.00 0.39 -11.95
C ASP A 73 -21.13 1.89 -11.68
N LEU A 74 -20.62 2.72 -12.60
CA LEU A 74 -20.71 4.17 -12.57
C LEU A 74 -22.05 4.58 -13.23
N PRO A 75 -23.12 4.87 -12.47
CA PRO A 75 -24.37 5.30 -13.04
C PRO A 75 -24.21 6.71 -13.61
N HIS A 76 -24.87 6.97 -14.74
CA HIS A 76 -24.68 8.19 -15.53
C HIS A 76 -25.18 9.48 -14.86
N ASP A 77 -26.00 9.38 -13.80
CA ASP A 77 -26.66 10.54 -13.19
C ASP A 77 -26.21 10.79 -11.73
N GLU A 78 -25.91 12.06 -11.44
CA GLU A 78 -25.52 12.66 -10.14
C GLU A 78 -24.95 11.72 -9.06
N HIS A 79 -23.67 11.38 -9.21
CA HIS A 79 -22.91 10.74 -8.13
C HIS A 79 -22.21 11.80 -7.30
N THR A 80 -22.72 12.04 -6.08
CA THR A 80 -21.92 12.69 -5.04
C THR A 80 -20.77 11.77 -4.66
N ILE A 81 -19.65 12.34 -4.21
CA ILE A 81 -18.50 11.57 -3.74
C ILE A 81 -18.89 10.58 -2.62
N THR A 82 -19.90 10.90 -1.82
CA THR A 82 -20.43 10.05 -0.77
C THR A 82 -21.03 8.75 -1.31
N ASN A 83 -21.80 8.83 -2.40
CA ASN A 83 -22.42 7.65 -3.01
C ASN A 83 -21.36 6.74 -3.64
N LEU A 84 -20.34 7.34 -4.28
CA LEU A 84 -19.22 6.58 -4.83
C LEU A 84 -18.43 5.89 -3.72
N ARG A 85 -18.11 6.61 -2.64
CA ARG A 85 -17.42 6.04 -1.48
C ARG A 85 -18.17 4.86 -0.88
N MET A 86 -19.49 4.99 -0.68
CA MET A 86 -20.30 3.90 -0.14
C MET A 86 -20.23 2.66 -1.03
N HIS A 87 -20.31 2.82 -2.36
CA HIS A 87 -20.16 1.70 -3.29
C HIS A 87 -18.78 1.07 -3.22
N ILE A 88 -17.72 1.90 -3.17
CA ILE A 88 -16.35 1.41 -3.03
C ILE A 88 -16.17 0.65 -1.72
N ASP A 89 -16.64 1.19 -0.59
CA ASP A 89 -16.53 0.53 0.71
C ASP A 89 -17.23 -0.84 0.73
N VAL A 90 -18.39 -0.96 0.07
CA VAL A 90 -19.11 -2.24 -0.06
C VAL A 90 -18.35 -3.21 -0.95
N LEU A 91 -17.92 -2.77 -2.13
CA LEU A 91 -17.20 -3.64 -3.07
C LEU A 91 -15.85 -4.07 -2.51
N PHE A 92 -15.19 -3.21 -1.73
CA PHE A 92 -13.82 -3.42 -1.24
C PHE A 92 -13.70 -4.64 -0.33
N THR A 93 -14.80 -5.16 0.22
CA THR A 93 -14.75 -6.41 1.01
C THR A 93 -14.22 -7.60 0.22
N ASP A 94 -14.30 -7.55 -1.11
CA ASP A 94 -13.83 -8.61 -2.03
C ASP A 94 -12.45 -8.32 -2.65
N PHE A 95 -11.82 -7.19 -2.30
CA PHE A 95 -10.56 -6.72 -2.87
C PHE A 95 -9.53 -6.42 -1.78
N ASP A 96 -8.25 -6.49 -2.17
CA ASP A 96 -7.13 -6.19 -1.27
C ASP A 96 -6.66 -4.74 -1.42
N LEU A 97 -6.94 -4.10 -2.56
CA LEU A 97 -6.40 -2.79 -2.91
C LEU A 97 -7.30 -2.05 -3.91
N VAL A 98 -7.44 -0.74 -3.76
CA VAL A 98 -8.03 0.13 -4.78
C VAL A 98 -6.97 0.43 -5.84
N SER A 99 -7.30 0.26 -7.13
CA SER A 99 -6.33 0.50 -8.20
C SER A 99 -6.00 1.99 -8.34
N THR A 100 -4.84 2.27 -8.94
CA THR A 100 -4.45 3.67 -9.24
C THR A 100 -5.46 4.36 -10.14
N GLU A 101 -6.06 3.61 -11.08
CA GLU A 101 -7.07 4.11 -12.00
C GLU A 101 -8.33 4.61 -11.29
N VAL A 102 -8.84 3.85 -10.31
CA VAL A 102 -10.02 4.26 -9.51
C VAL A 102 -9.71 5.52 -8.71
N ALA A 103 -8.55 5.56 -8.07
CA ALA A 103 -8.13 6.70 -7.27
C ALA A 103 -7.88 7.96 -8.13
N GLU A 104 -7.30 7.83 -9.32
CA GLU A 104 -7.17 8.92 -10.30
C GLU A 104 -8.54 9.42 -10.77
N TYR A 105 -9.49 8.51 -11.05
CA TYR A 105 -10.86 8.87 -11.41
C TYR A 105 -11.55 9.70 -10.32
N ILE A 106 -11.44 9.32 -9.05
CA ILE A 106 -12.02 10.04 -7.92
C ILE A 106 -11.50 11.48 -7.87
N VAL A 107 -10.18 11.67 -7.98
CA VAL A 107 -9.58 13.02 -7.95
C VAL A 107 -9.98 13.83 -9.17
N GLN A 108 -9.97 13.22 -10.36
CA GLN A 108 -10.36 13.90 -11.61
C GLN A 108 -11.83 14.33 -11.60
N ARG A 109 -12.72 13.50 -11.02
CA ARG A 109 -14.16 13.75 -10.96
C ARG A 109 -14.54 14.76 -9.89
N PHE A 110 -13.90 14.72 -8.71
CA PHE A 110 -14.33 15.45 -7.51
C PHE A 110 -13.34 16.52 -7.01
N GLY A 111 -12.20 16.72 -7.68
CA GLY A 111 -11.21 17.74 -7.33
C GLY A 111 -10.73 17.60 -5.88
N GLU A 112 -10.80 18.70 -5.12
CA GLU A 112 -10.38 18.74 -3.70
C GLU A 112 -11.14 17.77 -2.81
N SER A 113 -12.43 17.53 -3.08
CA SER A 113 -13.18 16.52 -2.32
C SER A 113 -12.64 15.12 -2.62
N GLY A 114 -12.25 14.87 -3.87
CA GLY A 114 -11.59 13.63 -4.28
C GLY A 114 -10.26 13.41 -3.58
N LYS A 115 -9.44 14.47 -3.43
CA LYS A 115 -8.15 14.38 -2.70
C LYS A 115 -8.33 13.98 -1.25
N LYS A 116 -9.29 14.59 -0.55
CA LYS A 116 -9.65 14.21 0.83
C LYS A 116 -10.08 12.75 0.93
N GLU A 117 -10.79 12.25 -0.09
CA GLU A 117 -11.16 10.84 -0.14
C GLU A 117 -9.94 9.93 -0.33
N ILE A 118 -8.92 10.32 -1.11
CA ILE A 118 -7.67 9.57 -1.21
C ILE A 118 -6.95 9.48 0.14
N GLU A 119 -6.95 10.56 0.93
CA GLU A 119 -6.40 10.54 2.29
C GLU A 119 -7.18 9.57 3.20
N LEU A 120 -8.51 9.59 3.14
CA LEU A 120 -9.35 8.65 3.89
C LEU A 120 -9.14 7.18 3.46
N MET A 121 -9.00 6.94 2.16
CA MET A 121 -8.70 5.61 1.62
C MET A 121 -7.31 5.11 2.08
N LEU A 122 -6.34 6.02 2.17
CA LEU A 122 -5.01 5.70 2.72
C LEU A 122 -5.11 5.32 4.21
N ASP A 123 -5.88 6.07 5.00
CA ASP A 123 -6.11 5.77 6.42
C ASP A 123 -6.82 4.42 6.63
N LYS A 124 -7.77 4.10 5.74
CA LYS A 124 -8.46 2.80 5.69
C LYS A 124 -7.58 1.66 5.15
N LYS A 125 -6.33 1.94 4.75
CA LYS A 125 -5.41 0.98 4.11
C LYS A 125 -5.94 0.40 2.79
N GLN A 126 -6.83 1.12 2.13
CA GLN A 126 -7.37 0.76 0.81
C GLN A 126 -6.40 1.12 -0.33
N LEU A 127 -5.41 1.98 -0.05
CA LEU A 127 -4.35 2.40 -0.97
C LEU A 127 -2.98 2.25 -0.33
N PHE A 128 -1.95 1.99 -1.13
CA PHE A 128 -0.57 2.12 -0.67
C PHE A 128 -0.15 3.58 -0.59
N MET A 129 0.70 3.92 0.39
CA MET A 129 1.23 5.28 0.57
C MET A 129 1.89 5.82 -0.71
N LYS A 130 2.61 4.99 -1.47
CA LYS A 130 3.22 5.37 -2.75
C LYS A 130 2.18 5.75 -3.81
N GLN A 131 1.07 5.03 -3.87
CA GLN A 131 -0.03 5.34 -4.79
C GLN A 131 -0.69 6.67 -4.41
N ALA A 132 -1.05 6.83 -3.13
CA ALA A 132 -1.66 8.06 -2.64
C ALA A 132 -0.77 9.30 -2.90
N LYS A 133 0.52 9.24 -2.57
CA LYS A 133 1.48 10.33 -2.84
C LYS A 133 1.51 10.72 -4.33
N LYS A 134 1.67 9.72 -5.21
CA LYS A 134 1.73 9.94 -6.66
C LYS A 134 0.48 10.66 -7.19
N ILE A 135 -0.70 10.29 -6.69
CA ILE A 135 -1.98 10.86 -7.13
C ILE A 135 -2.14 12.29 -6.62
N LEU A 136 -1.85 12.52 -5.35
CA LEU A 136 -1.92 13.85 -4.72
C LEU A 136 -0.92 14.83 -5.35
N GLU A 137 0.30 14.39 -5.66
CA GLU A 137 1.33 15.20 -6.32
C GLU A 137 0.97 15.55 -7.78
N LYS A 138 0.47 14.58 -8.57
CA LYS A 138 0.03 14.82 -9.95
C LYS A 138 -1.05 15.91 -10.04
N SER A 139 -1.98 15.92 -9.09
CA SER A 139 -3.06 16.90 -9.05
C SER A 139 -2.59 18.33 -8.77
N HIS A 140 -1.39 18.51 -8.19
CA HIS A 140 -0.78 19.82 -7.94
C HIS A 140 -0.22 20.46 -9.22
N ASN A 141 0.22 19.65 -10.19
CA ASN A 141 0.83 20.12 -11.43
C ASN A 141 -0.19 20.36 -12.58
N ALA A 142 -1.42 19.86 -12.46
CA ALA A 142 -2.48 20.08 -13.45
C ALA A 142 -3.18 21.46 -13.32
N GLY A 143 -2.80 22.27 -12.32
CA GLY A 143 -3.39 23.60 -12.06
C GLY A 143 -2.76 24.77 -12.82
N PHE A 144 -1.78 24.53 -13.70
CA PHE A 144 -1.17 25.56 -14.56
C PHE A 144 -1.16 25.10 -16.02
N SER A 145 -2.29 25.29 -16.70
CA SER A 145 -2.32 25.47 -18.15
C SER A 145 -3.50 26.39 -18.45
N ILE A 146 -3.16 27.67 -18.65
CA ILE A 146 -4.01 28.69 -19.25
C ILE A 146 -3.72 28.67 -20.75
#